data_AF-E0CQF7-F1
#
_entry.id   AF-E0CQF7-F1
#
_cell.length_a   1.000
_cell.length_b   1.000
_cell.length_c   1.000
_cell.angle_alpha   90.00
_cell.angle_beta   90.00
_cell.angle_gamma   90.00
#
_symmetry.space_group_name_H-M   'P 1'
#
loop_
_entity.id
_entity.type
_entity.pdbx_description
1 polymer ?
#
loop_
_entity_poly.entity_id
_entity_poly.type
_entity_poly.pdbx_seq_one_letter_code
_entity_poly.pdbx_strand_id
1 'polypeptide(L)'
;MACYETPPARLRGSGHCPRWQELEEGAAFAGLAKCRDVVITMEGFDEAIQGCTGVFHLATPMDFESKDPENEVIRPTINGMLGIMKSCAKAKTVCRLVFTSSAGTVCMQQHKQSAYDERCWSDVEFCMATKMTGWMYFVSKT
;
A
#
# COMPACT_ATOMS: atom_id res chain seq x y z
N MET A 1 -28.14 -35.81 -0.06
CA MET A 1 -26.84 -35.58 -0.72
C MET A 1 -26.06 -34.64 0.18
N ALA A 2 -25.16 -35.18 1.00
CA ALA A 2 -24.48 -34.43 2.05
C ALA A 2 -23.29 -33.67 1.45
N CYS A 3 -23.27 -32.34 1.63
CA CYS A 3 -22.09 -31.54 1.36
C CYS A 3 -21.04 -31.86 2.43
N TYR A 4 -19.91 -32.40 2.03
CA TYR A 4 -18.77 -32.59 2.91
C TYR A 4 -18.22 -31.21 3.29
N GLU A 5 -18.43 -30.81 4.54
CA GLU A 5 -17.71 -29.70 5.14
C GLU A 5 -16.25 -30.12 5.35
N THR A 6 -15.35 -29.66 4.48
CA THR A 6 -13.92 -29.69 4.77
C THR A 6 -13.64 -28.79 5.97
N PRO A 7 -13.03 -29.29 7.05
CA PRO A 7 -12.77 -28.48 8.24
C PRO A 7 -11.77 -27.36 7.91
N PRO A 8 -11.90 -26.18 8.53
CA PRO A 8 -10.96 -25.09 8.32
C PRO A 8 -9.55 -25.55 8.70
N ALA A 9 -8.58 -25.29 7.83
CA ALA A 9 -7.18 -25.51 8.10
C ALA A 9 -6.84 -24.80 9.42
N ARG A 10 -6.48 -25.60 10.43
CA ARG A 10 -6.04 -25.12 11.73
C ARG A 10 -4.72 -24.39 11.51
N LEU A 11 -4.75 -23.07 11.35
CA LEU A 11 -3.56 -22.24 11.49
C LEU A 11 -3.03 -22.50 12.90
N ARG A 12 -1.96 -23.29 13.00
CA ARG A 12 -1.27 -23.51 14.26
C ARG A 12 -0.80 -22.15 14.74
N GLY A 13 -1.15 -21.81 15.98
CA GLY A 13 -0.69 -20.62 16.68
C GLY A 13 0.81 -20.68 17.01
N SER A 14 1.65 -20.71 15.98
CA SER A 14 3.04 -20.29 16.07
C SER A 14 3.08 -18.89 15.47
N GLY A 15 3.67 -17.90 16.16
CA GLY A 15 3.92 -16.55 15.65
C GLY A 15 4.91 -16.51 14.49
N HIS A 16 4.71 -17.36 13.50
CA HIS A 16 5.53 -17.53 12.31
C HIS A 16 4.82 -16.83 11.15
N CYS A 17 5.47 -15.80 10.61
CA CYS A 17 5.02 -15.15 9.38
C CYS A 17 5.12 -16.17 8.23
N PRO A 18 4.05 -16.43 7.47
CA PRO A 18 4.13 -17.29 6.29
C PRO A 18 5.10 -16.71 5.25
N ARG A 19 5.76 -17.58 4.49
CA ARG A 19 6.64 -17.17 3.38
C ARG A 19 5.80 -16.66 2.21
N TRP A 20 6.41 -15.81 1.37
CA TRP A 20 5.74 -15.24 0.19
C TRP A 20 5.11 -16.29 -0.73
N GLN A 21 5.84 -17.38 -1.00
CA GLN A 21 5.37 -18.50 -1.82
C GLN A 21 4.12 -19.16 -1.23
N GLU A 22 4.00 -19.21 0.10
CA GLU A 22 2.84 -19.79 0.80
C GLU A 22 1.61 -18.86 0.72
N LEU A 23 1.81 -17.56 0.49
CA LEU A 23 0.75 -16.59 0.18
C LEU A 23 0.36 -16.62 -1.31
N GLU A 24 1.32 -16.93 -2.19
CA GLU A 24 1.14 -16.99 -3.65
C GLU A 24 0.51 -18.31 -4.14
N GLU A 25 0.80 -19.46 -3.51
CA GLU A 25 0.18 -20.75 -3.85
C GLU A 25 -1.34 -20.79 -3.56
N GLY A 26 -1.87 -19.80 -2.84
CA GLY A 26 -3.30 -19.54 -2.70
C GLY A 26 -3.90 -18.54 -3.70
N ALA A 27 -3.07 -17.96 -4.59
CA ALA A 27 -3.43 -16.87 -5.51
C ALA A 27 -2.99 -17.20 -6.93
N ALA A 28 -3.62 -18.23 -7.53
CA ALA A 28 -3.62 -18.34 -8.98
C ALA A 28 -4.33 -17.11 -9.58
N PHE A 29 -3.72 -16.52 -10.61
CA PHE A 29 -4.11 -15.29 -11.33
C PHE A 29 -5.49 -15.34 -12.05
N ALA A 30 -6.41 -16.18 -11.59
CA ALA A 30 -7.81 -16.22 -12.00
C ALA A 30 -8.68 -16.44 -10.75
N GLY A 31 -8.84 -15.39 -9.93
CA GLY A 31 -9.67 -15.45 -8.74
C GLY A 31 -9.21 -14.50 -7.64
N LEU A 32 -9.76 -13.28 -7.64
CA LEU A 32 -9.77 -12.41 -6.45
C LEU A 32 -10.64 -13.08 -5.36
N ALA A 33 -10.08 -14.05 -4.66
CA ALA A 33 -10.60 -14.62 -3.41
C ALA A 33 -9.46 -15.50 -2.83
N LYS A 34 -8.76 -15.15 -1.75
CA LYS A 34 -9.31 -15.03 -0.40
C LYS A 34 -8.28 -14.41 0.59
N CYS A 35 -7.75 -13.22 0.30
CA CYS A 35 -7.37 -12.32 1.39
C CYS A 35 -8.67 -11.73 1.92
N ARG A 36 -8.98 -11.94 3.21
CA ARG A 36 -10.37 -11.86 3.65
C ARG A 36 -11.04 -10.51 3.38
N ASP A 37 -10.30 -9.40 3.31
CA ASP A 37 -10.78 -8.14 2.73
C ASP A 37 -9.59 -7.32 2.18
N VAL A 38 -9.65 -6.88 0.93
CA VAL A 38 -8.78 -5.81 0.41
C VAL A 38 -9.38 -4.50 0.90
N VAL A 39 -8.77 -3.91 1.92
CA VAL A 39 -9.29 -2.70 2.55
C VAL A 39 -8.89 -1.47 1.75
N ILE A 40 -9.87 -0.84 1.09
CA ILE A 40 -9.75 0.45 0.43
C ILE A 40 -10.64 1.42 1.19
N THR A 41 -10.11 2.06 2.24
CA THR A 41 -10.81 3.15 2.94
C THR A 41 -9.83 4.32 3.15
N MET A 42 -10.34 5.54 3.30
CA MET A 42 -9.50 6.71 3.63
C MET A 42 -9.36 6.91 5.14
N GLU A 43 -10.22 6.24 5.93
CA GLU A 43 -10.26 6.27 7.39
C GLU A 43 -10.80 4.91 7.92
N GLY A 44 -10.66 4.63 9.22
CA GLY A 44 -11.25 3.44 9.83
C GLY A 44 -10.58 2.12 9.41
N PHE A 45 -9.26 2.07 9.46
CA PHE A 45 -8.50 0.87 9.05
C PHE A 45 -8.47 -0.24 10.11
N ASP A 46 -8.80 0.08 11.37
CA ASP A 46 -8.62 -0.82 12.51
C ASP A 46 -9.47 -2.09 12.38
N GLU A 47 -10.78 -1.97 12.15
CA GLU A 47 -11.66 -3.12 12.02
C GLU A 47 -11.27 -4.00 10.83
N ALA A 48 -10.90 -3.36 9.73
CA ALA A 48 -10.65 -4.02 8.47
C ALA A 48 -9.28 -4.72 8.42
N ILE A 49 -8.29 -4.23 9.18
CA ILE A 49 -6.95 -4.84 9.31
C ILE A 49 -6.91 -5.88 10.45
N GLN A 50 -7.85 -5.84 11.38
CA GLN A 50 -7.86 -6.75 12.52
C GLN A 50 -7.94 -8.23 12.06
N GLY A 51 -6.91 -9.01 12.40
CA GLY A 51 -6.83 -10.43 12.03
C GLY A 51 -6.21 -10.70 10.67
N CYS A 52 -5.84 -9.67 9.89
CA CYS A 52 -5.11 -9.82 8.65
C CYS A 52 -3.67 -10.27 8.91
N THR A 53 -3.15 -11.18 8.07
CA THR A 53 -1.74 -11.59 8.09
C THR A 53 -0.88 -10.74 7.16
N GLY A 54 -1.49 -10.10 6.16
CA GLY A 54 -0.82 -9.18 5.24
C GLY A 54 -1.76 -8.08 4.75
N VAL A 55 -1.19 -6.93 4.38
CA VAL A 55 -1.93 -5.76 3.89
C VAL A 55 -1.28 -5.25 2.62
N PHE A 56 -2.07 -4.95 1.60
CA PHE A 56 -1.63 -4.32 0.35
C PHE A 56 -2.25 -2.93 0.24
N HIS A 57 -1.43 -1.89 0.34
CA HIS A 57 -1.87 -0.52 0.17
C HIS A 57 -1.71 -0.10 -1.30
N LEU A 58 -2.84 -0.08 -2.00
CA LEU A 58 -2.97 0.33 -3.41
C LEU A 58 -3.67 1.69 -3.56
N ALA A 59 -4.48 2.07 -2.58
CA ALA A 59 -5.26 3.30 -2.59
C ALA A 59 -4.34 4.54 -2.52
N THR A 60 -4.59 5.52 -3.38
CA THR A 60 -3.91 6.81 -3.34
C THR A 60 -4.85 7.85 -3.96
N PRO A 61 -4.91 9.09 -3.43
CA PRO A 61 -5.57 10.19 -4.12
C PRO A 61 -4.96 10.37 -5.52
N MET A 62 -5.83 10.45 -6.52
CA MET A 62 -5.47 10.58 -7.94
C MET A 62 -6.17 11.80 -8.56
N ASP A 63 -6.01 12.95 -7.92
CA ASP A 63 -6.43 14.24 -8.47
C ASP A 63 -5.17 15.06 -8.80
N PHE A 64 -4.93 15.29 -10.09
CA PHE A 64 -3.77 16.04 -10.58
C PHE A 64 -4.10 17.52 -10.85
N GLU A 65 -5.35 17.94 -10.65
CA GLU A 65 -5.83 19.30 -10.88
C GLU A 65 -6.37 19.96 -9.60
N SER A 66 -6.11 19.33 -8.45
CA SER A 66 -6.50 19.83 -7.13
C SER A 66 -6.07 21.30 -6.94
N LYS A 67 -7.00 22.11 -6.43
CA LYS A 67 -6.74 23.52 -6.09
C LYS A 67 -6.13 23.69 -4.71
N ASP A 68 -6.21 22.66 -3.88
CA ASP A 68 -5.58 22.59 -2.56
C ASP A 68 -4.79 21.28 -2.41
N PRO A 69 -3.68 21.12 -3.15
CA PRO A 69 -2.96 19.85 -3.22
C PRO A 69 -2.43 19.36 -1.86
N GLU A 70 -2.14 20.29 -0.96
CA GLU A 70 -1.67 19.97 0.39
C GLU A 70 -2.73 19.19 1.18
N ASN A 71 -3.98 19.67 1.16
CA ASN A 71 -5.06 19.08 1.96
C ASN A 71 -5.83 17.98 1.24
N GLU A 72 -5.83 17.97 -0.11
CA GLU A 72 -6.61 17.01 -0.90
C GLU A 72 -5.78 15.83 -1.42
N VAL A 73 -4.45 15.99 -1.54
CA VAL A 73 -3.57 14.95 -2.12
C VAL A 73 -2.44 14.57 -1.17
N ILE A 74 -1.62 15.51 -0.75
CA ILE A 74 -0.36 15.24 -0.01
C ILE A 74 -0.67 14.74 1.40
N ARG A 75 -1.34 15.54 2.24
CA ARG A 75 -1.66 15.17 3.62
C ARG A 75 -2.52 13.90 3.69
N PRO A 76 -3.57 13.70 2.87
CA PRO A 76 -4.34 12.46 2.89
C PRO A 76 -3.50 11.23 2.56
N THR A 77 -2.57 11.31 1.59
CA THR A 77 -1.69 10.19 1.24
C THR A 77 -0.80 9.81 2.43
N ILE A 78 -0.15 10.81 3.05
CA ILE A 78 0.74 10.58 4.20
C ILE A 78 -0.04 10.06 5.41
N ASN A 79 -1.16 10.71 5.76
CA ASN A 79 -1.97 10.33 6.91
C ASN A 79 -2.63 8.97 6.73
N GLY A 80 -3.09 8.64 5.51
CA GLY A 80 -3.65 7.34 5.19
C GLY A 80 -2.62 6.22 5.39
N MET A 81 -1.41 6.39 4.87
CA MET A 81 -0.33 5.42 5.03
C MET A 81 0.08 5.26 6.52
N LEU A 82 0.26 6.38 7.24
CA LEU A 82 0.53 6.35 8.69
C LEU A 82 -0.60 5.68 9.48
N GLY A 83 -1.86 5.90 9.09
CA GLY A 83 -3.03 5.26 9.67
C GLY A 83 -2.98 3.74 9.50
N ILE A 84 -2.75 3.27 8.27
CA ILE A 84 -2.60 1.84 7.95
C ILE A 84 -1.48 1.21 8.78
N MET A 85 -0.31 1.86 8.86
CA MET A 85 0.80 1.33 9.67
C MET A 85 0.44 1.22 11.15
N LYS A 86 -0.23 2.23 11.71
CA LYS A 86 -0.70 2.21 13.11
C LYS A 86 -1.71 1.08 13.34
N SER A 87 -2.65 0.89 12.42
CA SER A 87 -3.65 -0.18 12.48
C SER A 87 -3.01 -1.58 12.33
N CYS A 88 -2.02 -1.74 11.45
CA CYS A 88 -1.24 -2.97 11.34
C CYS A 88 -0.52 -3.30 12.65
N ALA A 89 0.13 -2.30 13.26
CA ALA A 89 0.81 -2.46 14.55
C ALA A 89 -0.18 -2.79 15.68
N LYS A 90 -1.37 -2.18 15.69
CA LYS A 90 -2.44 -2.45 16.65
C LYS A 90 -3.01 -3.86 16.50
N ALA A 91 -3.18 -4.34 15.27
CA ALA A 91 -3.75 -5.65 14.97
C ALA A 91 -2.87 -6.82 15.43
N LYS A 92 -1.55 -6.61 15.55
CA LYS A 92 -0.52 -7.60 15.98
C LYS A 92 -0.46 -8.91 15.18
N THR A 93 -1.29 -9.03 14.14
CA THR A 93 -1.47 -10.21 13.29
C THR A 93 -0.85 -9.99 11.91
N VAL A 94 -0.70 -8.73 11.50
CA VAL A 94 -0.10 -8.34 10.23
C VAL A 94 1.40 -8.62 10.30
N CYS A 95 1.84 -9.53 9.45
CA CYS A 95 3.25 -9.89 9.32
C CYS A 95 3.94 -9.12 8.19
N ARG A 96 3.17 -8.61 7.22
CA ARG A 96 3.71 -7.83 6.11
C ARG A 96 2.74 -6.79 5.57
N LEU A 97 3.26 -5.59 5.35
CA LEU A 97 2.60 -4.51 4.63
C LEU A 97 3.33 -4.27 3.31
N VAL A 98 2.60 -4.27 2.20
CA VAL A 98 3.10 -3.90 0.88
C VAL A 98 2.53 -2.56 0.50
N PHE A 99 3.41 -1.59 0.26
CA PHE A 99 3.02 -0.28 -0.23
C PHE A 99 3.32 -0.15 -1.71
N THR A 100 2.31 0.22 -2.48
CA THR A 100 2.49 0.49 -3.91
C THR A 100 3.00 1.91 -4.07
N SER A 101 4.32 2.04 -4.25
CA SER A 101 4.95 3.33 -4.57
C SER A 101 4.75 3.71 -6.04
N SER A 102 5.52 4.66 -6.56
CA SER A 102 5.48 5.12 -7.96
C SER A 102 6.89 5.37 -8.49
N ALA A 103 7.11 5.25 -9.80
CA ALA A 103 8.36 5.71 -10.41
C ALA A 103 8.61 7.21 -10.15
N GLY A 104 7.55 7.99 -9.90
CA GLY A 104 7.62 9.39 -9.52
C GLY A 104 8.37 9.66 -8.20
N THR A 105 8.62 8.65 -7.37
CA THR A 105 9.44 8.79 -6.14
C THR A 105 10.94 8.65 -6.41
N VAL A 106 11.32 8.25 -7.63
CA VAL A 106 12.71 7.88 -7.97
C VAL A 106 13.30 8.80 -9.04
N CYS A 107 12.52 9.26 -10.02
CA CYS A 107 13.05 9.88 -11.24
C CYS A 107 12.67 11.34 -11.49
N MET A 108 12.10 12.04 -10.49
CA MET A 108 11.74 13.45 -10.62
C MET A 108 12.86 14.34 -10.10
N GLN A 109 13.73 14.80 -11.01
CA GLN A 109 14.87 15.66 -10.69
C GLN A 109 15.26 16.49 -11.92
N GLN A 110 15.93 17.64 -11.70
CA GLN A 110 16.32 18.54 -12.79
C GLN A 110 17.29 17.88 -13.79
N HIS A 111 18.28 17.13 -13.29
CA HIS A 111 19.30 16.46 -14.09
C HIS A 111 19.03 14.97 -14.13
N LYS A 112 18.54 14.46 -15.27
CA LYS A 112 18.19 13.05 -15.42
C LYS A 112 19.43 12.16 -15.44
N GLN A 113 19.32 11.00 -14.79
CA GLN A 113 20.31 9.93 -14.87
C GLN A 113 20.05 8.99 -16.05
N SER A 114 21.08 8.28 -16.50
CA SER A 114 20.98 7.28 -17.57
C SER A 114 20.29 5.98 -17.11
N ALA A 115 20.32 5.69 -15.82
CA ALA A 115 19.64 4.57 -15.18
C ALA A 115 19.24 4.97 -13.74
N TYR A 116 18.18 4.35 -13.23
CA TYR A 116 17.69 4.53 -11.86
C TYR A 116 17.57 3.16 -11.20
N ASP A 117 17.86 3.10 -9.90
CA ASP A 117 17.73 1.90 -9.07
C ASP A 117 16.94 2.22 -7.78
N GLU A 118 16.80 1.24 -6.88
CA GLU A 118 16.03 1.37 -5.64
C GLU A 118 16.68 2.31 -4.59
N ARG A 119 17.86 2.86 -4.89
CA ARG A 119 18.56 3.81 -4.01
C ARG A 119 18.31 5.26 -4.44
N CYS A 120 17.77 5.46 -5.63
CA CYS A 120 17.45 6.77 -6.16
C CYS A 120 16.15 7.32 -5.57
N TRP A 121 16.13 8.64 -5.34
CA TRP A 121 14.98 9.37 -4.83
C TRP A 121 14.78 10.66 -5.62
N SER A 122 13.51 11.01 -5.82
CA SER A 122 13.11 12.27 -6.43
C SER A 122 13.47 13.47 -5.55
N ASP A 123 13.74 14.59 -6.20
CA ASP A 123 13.98 15.89 -5.57
C ASP A 123 12.62 16.59 -5.36
N VAL A 124 12.18 16.62 -4.09
CA VAL A 124 10.87 17.13 -3.70
C VAL A 124 10.80 18.65 -3.90
N GLU A 125 11.87 19.37 -3.59
CA GLU A 125 12.00 20.80 -3.80
C GLU A 125 11.88 21.15 -5.28
N PHE A 126 12.57 20.42 -6.15
CA PHE A 126 12.44 20.55 -7.60
C PHE A 126 10.99 20.30 -8.06
N CYS A 127 10.32 19.28 -7.50
CA CYS A 127 8.92 18.99 -7.83
C CYS A 127 7.98 20.14 -7.47
N MET A 128 8.10 20.67 -6.25
CA MET A 128 7.27 21.77 -5.75
C MET A 128 7.55 23.09 -6.47
N ALA A 129 8.81 23.35 -6.87
CA ALA A 129 9.21 24.56 -7.58
C ALA A 129 8.75 24.53 -9.05
N THR A 130 8.96 23.41 -9.75
CA THR A 130 8.67 23.29 -11.19
C THR A 130 7.18 23.14 -11.47
N LYS A 131 6.42 22.50 -10.56
CA LYS A 131 4.98 22.26 -10.69
C LYS A 131 4.58 21.61 -12.03
N MET A 132 5.37 20.64 -12.48
CA MET A 132 5.05 19.85 -13.68
C MET A 132 3.71 19.10 -13.52
N THR A 133 3.13 18.63 -14.62
CA THR A 133 1.89 17.83 -14.57
C THR A 133 2.02 16.67 -13.58
N GLY A 134 1.09 16.58 -12.63
CA GLY A 134 1.10 15.54 -11.60
C GLY A 134 2.08 15.77 -10.44
N TRP A 135 2.72 16.95 -10.31
CA TRP A 135 3.71 17.22 -9.26
C TRP A 135 3.21 16.89 -7.85
N MET A 136 1.95 17.22 -7.55
CA MET A 136 1.35 16.97 -6.23
C MET A 136 1.27 15.48 -5.88
N TYR A 137 1.06 14.63 -6.89
CA TYR A 137 1.08 13.19 -6.72
C TYR A 137 2.51 12.67 -6.54
N PHE A 138 3.49 13.20 -7.28
CA PHE A 138 4.88 12.78 -7.08
C PHE A 138 5.37 13.15 -5.67
N VAL A 139 5.06 14.36 -5.22
CA VAL A 139 5.37 14.81 -3.86
C VAL A 139 4.65 13.95 -2.83
N SER A 140 3.38 13.59 -3.02
CA SER A 140 2.64 12.79 -2.03
C SER A 140 3.13 11.35 -1.88
N LYS A 141 3.85 10.82 -2.88
CA LYS A 141 4.40 9.45 -2.87
C LYS A 141 5.82 9.36 -2.33
N THR A 142 6.56 10.48 -2.28
CA THR A 142 7.97 10.55 -1.86
C THR A 142 8.07 10.74 -0.36
#